data_AF-A0A2M7YTG8-F1
#
_entry.id   AF-A0A2M7YTG8-F1
#
_cell.length_a   1.000
_cell.length_b   1.000
_cell.length_c   1.000
_cell.angle_alpha   90.00
_cell.angle_beta   90.00
_cell.angle_gamma   90.00
#
_symmetry.space_group_name_H-M   'P 1'
#
loop_
_entity.id
_entity.type
_entity.pdbx_description
1 polymer ?
#
loop_
_entity_poly.entity_id
_entity_poly.type
_entity_poly.pdbx_seq_one_letter_code
_entity_poly.pdbx_strand_id
1 'polypeptide(L)'
;MKTIAIVSLLLLSVLATGAQAVQFFDFTGQAVLPAAVGQDAVAYGIILNGDAPEAPLPLNTPGAQYTLVVTGLTLTGSGASDVYSGGFVAIYEDASTAADYANPSTFRDGAMILGGVLTSLTHTMLLGTLGSANGYVDWNSGARLNDLAPADQTGWPFLVAVYRNADLVEPGYTEMWDGKVEPSGDVVANEDRSWSQVKALFR
;
A
#
# COMPACT_ATOMS: atom_id res chain seq x y z
N MET A 1 -14.75 65.08 -19.24
CA MET A 1 -14.23 63.87 -19.91
C MET A 1 -13.68 62.94 -18.84
N LYS A 2 -14.22 61.71 -18.79
CA LYS A 2 -13.67 60.49 -18.16
C LYS A 2 -13.19 60.56 -16.70
N THR A 3 -14.09 60.20 -15.80
CA THR A 3 -13.73 59.55 -14.54
C THR A 3 -14.48 58.21 -14.51
N ILE A 4 -13.77 57.12 -14.23
CA ILE A 4 -14.19 55.90 -13.50
C ILE A 4 -13.15 54.82 -13.82
N ALA A 5 -12.17 54.72 -12.92
CA ALA A 5 -11.59 53.46 -12.48
C ALA A 5 -11.95 53.42 -10.98
N ILE A 6 -12.36 52.32 -10.37
CA ILE A 6 -11.53 51.16 -10.09
C ILE A 6 -12.46 49.97 -9.82
N VAL A 7 -12.05 48.83 -10.35
CA VAL A 7 -12.61 47.50 -10.24
C VAL A 7 -12.75 47.07 -8.78
N SER A 8 -13.97 46.71 -8.34
CA SER A 8 -14.19 45.96 -7.11
C SER A 8 -13.79 44.50 -7.33
N LEU A 9 -12.59 44.14 -6.87
CA LEU A 9 -12.08 42.78 -6.88
C LEU A 9 -12.82 41.95 -5.82
N LEU A 10 -13.61 40.99 -6.29
CA LEU A 10 -14.32 40.00 -5.47
C LEU A 10 -13.29 39.06 -4.84
N LEU A 11 -13.03 39.18 -3.53
CA LEU A 11 -12.33 38.14 -2.77
C LEU A 11 -13.26 36.93 -2.60
N LEU A 12 -13.17 35.98 -3.54
CA LEU A 12 -13.59 34.61 -3.29
C LEU A 12 -12.38 33.90 -2.66
N SER A 13 -12.32 33.89 -1.33
CA SER A 13 -11.50 32.93 -0.59
C SER A 13 -12.12 31.55 -0.79
N VAL A 14 -11.77 30.91 -1.91
CA VAL A 14 -11.95 29.48 -2.10
C VAL A 14 -11.05 28.83 -1.06
N LEU A 15 -11.67 28.30 -0.01
CA LEU A 15 -11.05 27.29 0.84
C LEU A 15 -10.72 26.14 -0.10
N ALA A 16 -9.47 26.05 -0.52
CA ALA A 16 -8.91 24.82 -1.06
C ALA A 16 -8.99 23.80 0.09
N THR A 17 -10.06 23.01 0.12
CA THR A 17 -10.06 21.78 0.90
C THR A 17 -8.97 20.92 0.26
N GLY A 18 -7.83 20.81 0.96
CA GLY A 18 -6.71 20.01 0.49
C GLY A 18 -7.19 18.61 0.20
N ALA A 19 -6.86 18.10 -0.99
CA ALA A 19 -6.89 16.67 -1.23
C ALA A 19 -6.05 16.02 -0.14
N GLN A 20 -6.68 15.22 0.71
CA GLN A 20 -5.93 14.39 1.63
C GLN A 20 -5.40 13.23 0.81
N ALA A 21 -4.08 13.06 0.76
CA ALA A 21 -3.47 11.86 0.23
C ALA A 21 -3.95 10.71 1.10
N VAL A 22 -4.80 9.86 0.54
CA VAL A 22 -5.33 8.71 1.26
C VAL A 22 -4.26 7.61 1.19
N GLN A 23 -3.49 7.45 2.27
CA GLN A 23 -2.49 6.39 2.38
C GLN A 23 -3.14 5.08 2.80
N PHE A 24 -2.93 4.03 2.02
CA PHE A 24 -3.41 2.68 2.33
C PHE A 24 -2.26 1.72 2.55
N PHE A 25 -2.46 0.86 3.54
CA PHE A 25 -1.58 -0.24 3.90
C PHE A 25 -0.09 0.17 3.95
N ASP A 26 0.26 1.28 4.61
CA ASP A 26 1.66 1.53 4.94
C ASP A 26 2.11 0.44 5.92
N PHE A 27 3.27 -0.16 5.69
CA PHE A 27 3.77 -1.27 6.48
C PHE A 27 5.26 -1.18 6.73
N THR A 28 5.66 -1.72 7.88
CA THR A 28 7.04 -2.06 8.18
C THR A 28 7.17 -3.58 8.16
N GLY A 29 8.16 -4.09 7.45
CA GLY A 29 8.29 -5.50 7.12
C GLY A 29 9.73 -5.97 7.04
N GLN A 30 9.89 -7.27 6.90
CA GLN A 30 11.17 -7.92 6.65
C GLN A 30 10.99 -9.04 5.64
N ALA A 31 12.01 -9.21 4.80
CA ALA A 31 12.02 -10.18 3.74
C ALA A 31 13.23 -11.11 3.83
N VAL A 32 12.99 -12.36 3.45
CA VAL A 32 14.03 -13.32 3.12
C VAL A 32 14.10 -13.35 1.60
N LEU A 33 15.24 -12.92 1.05
CA LEU A 33 15.46 -12.97 -0.39
C LEU A 33 16.23 -14.24 -0.78
N PRO A 34 15.93 -14.83 -1.94
CA PRO A 34 16.65 -15.98 -2.44
C PRO A 34 18.08 -15.63 -2.86
N ALA A 35 18.97 -16.61 -2.79
CA ALA A 35 20.35 -16.46 -3.25
C ALA A 35 20.54 -16.78 -4.74
N ALA A 36 19.55 -17.40 -5.38
CA ALA A 36 19.63 -17.84 -6.77
C ALA A 36 18.27 -17.78 -7.49
N VAL A 37 18.32 -17.59 -8.81
CA VAL A 37 17.16 -17.67 -9.69
C VAL A 37 16.46 -19.03 -9.55
N GLY A 38 15.13 -19.01 -9.50
CA GLY A 38 14.27 -20.18 -9.31
C GLY A 38 13.93 -20.48 -7.85
N GLN A 39 14.44 -19.70 -6.89
CA GLN A 39 14.07 -19.78 -5.47
C GLN A 39 13.07 -18.69 -5.10
N ASP A 40 12.34 -18.92 -4.01
CA ASP A 40 11.27 -18.04 -3.56
C ASP A 40 11.74 -17.06 -2.48
N ALA A 41 11.26 -15.83 -2.58
CA ALA A 41 11.25 -14.84 -1.53
C ALA A 41 9.99 -14.98 -0.67
N VAL A 42 10.12 -14.55 0.58
CA VAL A 42 8.99 -14.38 1.51
C VAL A 42 9.17 -13.07 2.27
N ALA A 43 8.08 -12.34 2.48
CA ALA A 43 8.08 -11.14 3.30
C ALA A 43 6.93 -11.17 4.31
N TYR A 44 7.17 -10.57 5.46
CA TYR A 44 6.21 -10.40 6.55
C TYR A 44 6.25 -8.94 7.00
N GLY A 45 5.10 -8.34 7.25
CA GLY A 45 5.01 -6.95 7.67
C GLY A 45 3.84 -6.69 8.59
N ILE A 46 3.97 -5.61 9.35
CA ILE A 46 2.94 -5.06 10.23
C ILE A 46 2.46 -3.77 9.56
N ILE A 47 1.15 -3.68 9.34
CA ILE A 47 0.53 -2.48 8.78
C ILE A 47 0.40 -1.42 9.90
N LEU A 48 0.87 -0.21 9.63
CA LEU A 48 1.01 0.88 10.60
C LEU A 48 -0.08 1.96 10.47
N ASN A 49 -1.11 1.72 9.66
CA ASN A 49 -2.17 2.67 9.35
C ASN A 49 -3.08 2.96 10.56
N GLY A 50 -2.58 3.76 11.50
CA GLY A 50 -3.24 4.10 12.77
C GLY A 50 -4.46 5.01 12.64
N ASP A 51 -4.75 5.57 11.46
CA ASP A 51 -5.91 6.43 11.17
C ASP A 51 -6.24 6.46 9.66
N ALA A 52 -6.21 5.31 8.95
CA ALA A 52 -6.51 5.28 7.51
C ALA A 52 -7.92 5.82 7.23
N PRO A 53 -8.10 6.68 6.19
CA PRO A 53 -9.42 7.18 5.82
C PRO A 53 -10.39 6.05 5.48
N GLU A 54 -11.69 6.34 5.61
CA GLU A 54 -12.78 5.36 5.59
C GLU A 54 -12.90 4.51 4.30
N ALA A 55 -12.33 4.94 3.18
CA ALA A 55 -12.54 4.32 1.88
C ALA A 55 -11.20 4.03 1.20
N PRO A 56 -11.02 2.90 0.49
CA PRO A 56 -12.05 1.91 0.23
C PRO A 56 -12.13 0.81 1.29
N LEU A 57 -11.14 0.67 2.19
CA LEU A 57 -11.16 -0.35 3.24
C LEU A 57 -10.67 0.19 4.60
N PRO A 58 -11.57 0.41 5.58
CA PRO A 58 -11.17 0.85 6.91
C PRO A 58 -10.52 -0.30 7.69
N LEU A 59 -9.36 -0.03 8.29
CA LEU A 59 -8.60 -0.94 9.17
C LEU A 59 -8.75 -0.52 10.64
N ASN A 60 -9.97 -0.58 11.15
CA ASN A 60 -10.34 0.06 12.41
C ASN A 60 -10.97 -0.90 13.42
N THR A 61 -10.77 -2.22 13.27
CA THR A 61 -11.24 -3.20 14.24
C THR A 61 -10.52 -2.96 15.58
N PRO A 62 -11.23 -2.62 16.67
CA PRO A 62 -10.58 -2.28 17.93
C PRO A 62 -9.74 -3.44 18.48
N GLY A 63 -8.47 -3.16 18.74
CA GLY A 63 -7.52 -4.15 19.28
C GLY A 63 -6.99 -5.14 18.26
N ALA A 64 -7.36 -5.03 16.98
CA ALA A 64 -6.77 -5.83 15.93
C ALA A 64 -5.41 -5.27 15.50
N GLN A 65 -4.48 -6.16 15.19
CA GLN A 65 -3.29 -5.91 14.42
C GLN A 65 -3.49 -6.42 13.00
N TYR A 66 -3.05 -5.63 12.03
CA TYR A 66 -3.09 -5.98 10.62
C TYR A 66 -1.68 -6.34 10.15
N THR A 67 -1.55 -7.50 9.52
CA THR A 67 -0.27 -7.99 9.00
C THR A 67 -0.34 -8.16 7.49
N LEU A 68 0.81 -8.00 6.83
CA LEU A 68 1.00 -8.25 5.41
C LEU A 68 1.96 -9.43 5.24
N VAL A 69 1.64 -10.33 4.33
CA VAL A 69 2.49 -11.48 3.99
C VAL A 69 2.61 -11.60 2.49
N VAL A 70 3.85 -11.72 2.00
CA VAL A 70 4.15 -12.01 0.59
C VAL A 70 4.77 -13.41 0.50
N THR A 71 4.21 -14.28 -0.34
CA THR A 71 4.72 -15.65 -0.58
C THR A 71 4.72 -16.02 -2.05
N GLY A 72 5.44 -17.09 -2.41
CA GLY A 72 5.42 -17.64 -3.77
C GLY A 72 5.99 -16.68 -4.81
N LEU A 73 6.84 -15.77 -4.36
CA LEU A 73 7.48 -14.76 -5.19
C LEU A 73 8.84 -15.30 -5.64
N THR A 74 8.91 -15.81 -6.86
CA THR A 74 10.11 -16.51 -7.35
C THR A 74 11.04 -15.53 -8.07
N LEU A 75 12.32 -15.54 -7.74
CA LEU A 75 13.36 -14.80 -8.47
C LEU A 75 13.54 -15.40 -9.87
N THR A 76 13.27 -14.64 -10.92
CA THR A 76 13.35 -15.11 -12.31
C THR A 76 14.47 -14.47 -13.12
N GLY A 77 14.96 -13.30 -12.71
CA GLY A 77 16.12 -12.65 -13.29
C GLY A 77 16.94 -11.95 -12.22
N SER A 78 18.26 -11.97 -12.37
CA SER A 78 19.17 -11.27 -11.45
C SER A 78 20.21 -10.49 -12.23
N GLY A 79 20.61 -9.32 -11.70
CA GLY A 79 21.50 -8.39 -12.38
C GLY A 79 21.58 -7.05 -11.65
N ALA A 80 21.49 -5.94 -12.40
CA ALA A 80 21.40 -4.61 -11.80
C ALA A 80 20.10 -4.42 -10.99
N SER A 81 19.05 -5.11 -11.42
CA SER A 81 17.81 -5.28 -10.68
C SER A 81 17.46 -6.77 -10.67
N ASP A 82 16.99 -7.25 -9.54
CA ASP A 82 16.40 -8.57 -9.40
C ASP A 82 14.93 -8.50 -9.79
N VAL A 83 14.49 -9.42 -10.65
CA VAL A 83 13.12 -9.49 -11.15
C VAL A 83 12.47 -10.72 -10.58
N TYR A 84 11.32 -10.51 -9.94
CA TYR A 84 10.52 -11.57 -9.38
C TYR A 84 9.19 -11.68 -10.11
N SER A 85 8.69 -12.91 -10.20
CA SER A 85 7.40 -13.22 -10.78
C SER A 85 6.63 -14.20 -9.93
N GLY A 86 5.32 -14.26 -10.13
CA GLY A 86 4.44 -14.87 -9.15
C GLY A 86 4.35 -13.98 -7.93
N GLY A 87 3.90 -14.55 -6.83
CA GLY A 87 3.68 -13.81 -5.60
C GLY A 87 2.20 -13.73 -5.25
N PHE A 88 1.91 -14.00 -4.00
CA PHE A 88 0.63 -13.74 -3.38
C PHE A 88 0.85 -12.79 -2.21
N VAL A 89 0.13 -11.68 -2.20
CA VAL A 89 0.09 -10.72 -1.10
C VAL A 89 -1.20 -10.96 -0.33
N ALA A 90 -1.08 -11.19 0.97
CA ALA A 90 -2.20 -11.40 1.86
C ALA A 90 -2.15 -10.39 3.01
N ILE A 91 -3.30 -9.83 3.35
CA ILE A 91 -3.49 -9.01 4.55
C ILE A 91 -4.36 -9.80 5.53
N TYR A 92 -3.86 -9.96 6.74
CA TYR A 92 -4.59 -10.62 7.83
C TYR A 92 -4.98 -9.61 8.90
N GLU A 93 -6.12 -9.87 9.53
CA GLU A 93 -6.61 -9.19 10.72
C GLU A 93 -6.59 -10.19 11.88
N ASP A 94 -5.81 -9.88 12.94
CA ASP A 94 -5.80 -10.67 14.17
C ASP A 94 -5.96 -9.78 15.40
N ALA A 95 -6.83 -10.16 16.32
CA ALA A 95 -7.04 -9.47 17.60
C ALA A 95 -6.52 -10.28 18.79
N SER A 96 -5.88 -11.43 18.56
CA SER A 96 -5.52 -12.39 19.59
C SER A 96 -4.02 -12.46 19.85
N THR A 97 -3.20 -12.35 18.81
CA THR A 97 -1.76 -12.59 18.85
C THR A 97 -1.04 -11.42 18.20
N ALA A 98 0.06 -10.98 18.84
CA ALA A 98 0.93 -9.99 18.22
C ALA A 98 1.89 -10.67 17.25
N ALA A 99 2.07 -10.07 16.08
CA ALA A 99 3.03 -10.48 15.08
C ALA A 99 4.45 -10.44 15.65
N ASP A 100 5.17 -11.55 15.42
CA ASP A 100 6.51 -11.79 15.93
C ASP A 100 7.39 -12.37 14.81
N TYR A 101 8.43 -11.63 14.43
CA TYR A 101 9.37 -12.05 13.38
C TYR A 101 10.13 -13.34 13.74
N ALA A 102 10.26 -13.67 15.03
CA ALA A 102 10.84 -14.93 15.48
C ALA A 102 9.86 -16.12 15.35
N ASN A 103 8.56 -15.86 15.21
CA ASN A 103 7.53 -16.85 14.95
C ASN A 103 6.62 -16.43 13.78
N PRO A 104 7.05 -16.66 12.52
CA PRO A 104 6.34 -16.18 11.34
C PRO A 104 4.90 -16.67 11.17
N SER A 105 4.49 -17.70 11.93
CA SER A 105 3.10 -18.17 11.92
C SER A 105 2.11 -17.14 12.49
N THR A 106 2.58 -16.25 13.37
CA THR A 106 1.81 -15.15 13.98
C THR A 106 1.42 -14.03 13.01
N PHE A 107 1.90 -14.08 11.76
CA PHE A 107 1.48 -13.13 10.73
C PHE A 107 0.25 -13.64 9.94
N ARG A 108 -0.22 -14.86 10.18
CA ARG A 108 -1.28 -15.52 9.39
C ARG A 108 -2.33 -16.25 10.22
N ASP A 109 -2.24 -16.17 11.54
CA ASP A 109 -3.13 -16.81 12.50
C ASP A 109 -4.50 -16.11 12.62
N GLY A 110 -4.60 -14.86 12.14
CA GLY A 110 -5.84 -14.14 11.95
C GLY A 110 -6.66 -14.51 10.70
N ALA A 111 -7.70 -13.73 10.44
CA ALA A 111 -8.53 -13.85 9.25
C ALA A 111 -7.91 -13.10 8.06
N MET A 112 -7.79 -13.75 6.89
CA MET A 112 -7.35 -13.08 5.67
C MET A 112 -8.46 -12.15 5.15
N ILE A 113 -8.24 -10.84 5.25
CA ILE A 113 -9.22 -9.83 4.84
C ILE A 113 -9.07 -9.42 3.37
N LEU A 114 -7.84 -9.43 2.84
CA LEU A 114 -7.54 -9.21 1.43
C LEU A 114 -6.44 -10.18 0.98
N GLY A 115 -6.56 -10.68 -0.23
CA GLY A 115 -5.56 -11.53 -0.88
C GLY A 115 -5.50 -11.23 -2.36
N GLY A 116 -4.29 -11.13 -2.91
CA GLY A 116 -4.08 -10.71 -4.29
C GLY A 116 -2.80 -11.27 -4.89
N VAL A 117 -2.71 -11.22 -6.22
CA VAL A 117 -1.54 -11.67 -6.97
C VAL A 117 -0.61 -10.48 -7.19
N LEU A 118 0.68 -10.67 -6.90
CA LEU A 118 1.72 -9.73 -7.28
C LEU A 118 2.09 -10.01 -8.74
N THR A 119 1.75 -9.10 -9.66
CA THR A 119 1.92 -9.33 -11.10
C THR A 119 3.39 -9.29 -11.53
N SER A 120 4.18 -8.44 -10.86
CA SER A 120 5.62 -8.32 -11.02
C SER A 120 6.18 -7.63 -9.78
N LEU A 121 7.44 -7.94 -9.42
CA LEU A 121 8.20 -7.14 -8.47
C LEU A 121 9.62 -6.97 -9.02
N THR A 122 10.06 -5.72 -9.14
CA THR A 122 11.45 -5.40 -9.45
C THR A 122 12.11 -4.87 -8.20
N HIS A 123 13.20 -5.50 -7.79
CA HIS A 123 14.02 -5.10 -6.65
C HIS A 123 15.35 -4.54 -7.16
N THR A 124 15.74 -3.37 -6.68
CA THR A 124 16.95 -2.68 -7.11
C THR A 124 17.69 -2.14 -5.90
N MET A 125 18.95 -2.50 -5.75
CA MET A 125 19.84 -1.92 -4.74
C MET A 125 20.58 -0.74 -5.34
N LEU A 126 20.43 0.44 -4.75
CA LEU A 126 21.18 1.65 -5.14
C LEU A 126 22.58 1.64 -4.52
N LEU A 127 22.68 1.16 -3.29
CA LEU A 127 23.91 0.93 -2.54
C LEU A 127 23.86 -0.47 -1.93
N GLY A 128 24.95 -0.95 -1.34
CA GLY A 128 24.96 -2.26 -0.67
C GLY A 128 23.91 -2.43 0.44
N THR A 129 23.43 -1.32 1.01
CA THR A 129 22.50 -1.30 2.16
C THR A 129 21.17 -0.61 1.90
N LEU A 130 21.01 0.09 0.77
CA LEU A 130 19.82 0.88 0.45
C LEU A 130 19.32 0.53 -0.94
N GLY A 131 18.03 0.28 -1.07
CA GLY A 131 17.39 -0.04 -2.33
C GLY A 131 15.91 0.28 -2.33
N SER A 132 15.23 -0.25 -3.35
CA SER A 132 13.79 -0.15 -3.49
C SER A 132 13.26 -1.39 -4.20
N ALA A 133 12.02 -1.77 -3.90
CA ALA A 133 11.27 -2.70 -4.73
C ALA A 133 9.93 -2.10 -5.14
N ASN A 134 9.49 -2.39 -6.35
CA ASN A 134 8.21 -1.94 -6.85
C ASN A 134 7.50 -2.99 -7.71
N GLY A 135 6.18 -3.02 -7.60
CA GLY A 135 5.32 -3.98 -8.27
C GLY A 135 3.86 -3.52 -8.29
N TYR A 136 2.97 -4.43 -8.68
CA TYR A 136 1.53 -4.19 -8.66
C TYR A 136 0.77 -5.40 -8.12
N VAL A 137 -0.22 -5.15 -7.28
CA VAL A 137 -1.12 -6.16 -6.72
C VAL A 137 -2.48 -6.07 -7.37
N ASP A 138 -3.00 -7.24 -7.76
CA ASP A 138 -4.40 -7.43 -8.13
C ASP A 138 -5.10 -8.25 -7.04
N TRP A 139 -5.95 -7.60 -6.25
CA TRP A 139 -6.79 -8.21 -5.23
C TRP A 139 -7.85 -9.11 -5.87
N ASN A 140 -7.93 -10.35 -5.43
CA ASN A 140 -8.85 -11.34 -6.00
C ASN A 140 -9.43 -12.33 -4.97
N SER A 141 -9.13 -12.14 -3.70
CA SER A 141 -9.61 -12.98 -2.60
C SER A 141 -9.61 -12.20 -1.28
N GLY A 142 -10.07 -12.86 -0.21
CA GLY A 142 -10.18 -12.27 1.14
C GLY A 142 -11.61 -11.96 1.54
N ALA A 143 -11.86 -11.98 2.85
CA ALA A 143 -13.22 -11.80 3.39
C ALA A 143 -13.82 -10.42 3.07
N ARG A 144 -12.97 -9.43 2.80
CA ARG A 144 -13.36 -8.04 2.55
C ARG A 144 -13.08 -7.57 1.12
N LEU A 145 -12.84 -8.48 0.18
CA LEU A 145 -12.64 -8.11 -1.24
C LEU A 145 -13.82 -7.29 -1.79
N ASN A 146 -15.04 -7.64 -1.40
CA ASN A 146 -16.26 -6.97 -1.87
C ASN A 146 -16.48 -5.58 -1.27
N ASP A 147 -15.66 -5.17 -0.29
CA ASP A 147 -15.66 -3.80 0.21
C ASP A 147 -14.92 -2.87 -0.77
N LEU A 148 -14.05 -3.41 -1.63
CA LEU A 148 -13.44 -2.71 -2.75
C LEU A 148 -14.39 -2.71 -3.94
N ALA A 149 -14.59 -1.55 -4.57
CA ALA A 149 -15.29 -1.51 -5.85
C ALA A 149 -14.52 -2.36 -6.87
N PRO A 150 -15.20 -3.04 -7.83
CA PRO A 150 -14.52 -3.91 -8.80
C PRO A 150 -13.40 -3.22 -9.59
N ALA A 151 -13.53 -1.91 -9.83
CA ALA A 151 -12.48 -1.12 -10.50
C ALA A 151 -11.24 -0.89 -9.62
N ASP A 152 -11.42 -0.92 -8.30
CA ASP A 152 -10.36 -0.71 -7.30
C ASP A 152 -9.75 -2.05 -6.85
N GLN A 153 -10.02 -3.17 -7.51
CA GLN A 153 -9.42 -4.46 -7.14
C GLN A 153 -8.10 -4.73 -7.87
N THR A 154 -7.73 -3.94 -8.87
CA THR A 154 -6.57 -4.21 -9.73
C THR A 154 -5.58 -3.06 -9.77
N GLY A 155 -4.30 -3.37 -9.99
CA GLY A 155 -3.27 -2.38 -10.32
C GLY A 155 -2.84 -1.49 -9.15
N TRP A 156 -2.90 -1.99 -7.92
CA TRP A 156 -2.43 -1.26 -6.74
C TRP A 156 -0.90 -1.27 -6.71
N PRO A 157 -0.20 -0.12 -6.77
CA PRO A 157 1.24 -0.12 -6.63
C PRO A 157 1.67 -0.72 -5.30
N PHE A 158 2.59 -1.68 -5.36
CA PHE A 158 3.31 -2.23 -4.22
C PHE A 158 4.68 -1.59 -4.21
N LEU A 159 4.95 -0.72 -3.24
CA LEU A 159 6.17 0.08 -3.19
C LEU A 159 6.92 -0.19 -1.89
N VAL A 160 8.23 -0.34 -1.97
CA VAL A 160 9.08 -0.66 -0.83
C VAL A 160 10.40 0.11 -0.93
N ALA A 161 10.78 0.77 0.16
CA ALA A 161 12.15 1.14 0.44
C ALA A 161 12.84 -0.01 1.19
N VAL A 162 14.06 -0.34 0.77
CA VAL A 162 14.81 -1.50 1.26
C VAL A 162 16.01 -1.06 2.08
N TYR A 163 16.18 -1.67 3.26
CA TYR A 163 17.32 -1.43 4.14
C TYR A 163 17.96 -2.75 4.58
N ARG A 164 19.30 -2.85 4.56
CA ARG A 164 20.06 -4.03 5.04
C ARG A 164 20.94 -3.73 6.26
N ASN A 165 20.46 -2.86 7.15
CA ASN A 165 21.18 -2.59 8.38
C ASN A 165 21.00 -3.77 9.34
N ALA A 166 22.11 -4.41 9.73
CA ALA A 166 22.10 -5.55 10.64
C ALA A 166 21.49 -5.23 12.02
N ASP A 167 21.49 -3.97 12.45
CA ASP A 167 20.86 -3.55 13.70
C ASP A 167 19.32 -3.45 13.60
N LEU A 168 18.77 -3.46 12.38
CA LEU A 168 17.33 -3.33 12.11
C LEU A 168 16.70 -4.60 11.53
N VAL A 169 17.51 -5.53 11.04
CA VAL A 169 17.06 -6.78 10.43
C VAL A 169 17.16 -7.89 11.48
N GLU A 170 16.03 -8.53 11.76
CA GLU A 170 15.94 -9.63 12.70
C GLU A 170 16.70 -10.88 12.19
N PRO A 171 17.23 -11.72 13.08
CA PRO A 171 17.92 -12.94 12.68
C PRO A 171 17.06 -13.83 11.77
N GLY A 172 17.63 -14.23 10.64
CA GLY A 172 16.95 -15.07 9.64
C GLY A 172 16.35 -14.29 8.47
N TYR A 173 16.27 -12.97 8.55
CA TYR A 173 15.85 -12.09 7.45
C TYR A 173 17.06 -11.53 6.70
N THR A 174 16.84 -11.19 5.43
CA THR A 174 17.87 -10.60 4.56
C THR A 174 17.83 -9.08 4.59
N GLU A 175 16.62 -8.51 4.68
CA GLU A 175 16.42 -7.07 4.59
C GLU A 175 15.10 -6.63 5.22
N MET A 176 15.06 -5.34 5.56
CA MET A 176 13.89 -4.63 6.05
C MET A 176 13.20 -3.91 4.90
N TRP A 177 11.87 -3.95 4.91
CA TRP A 177 10.97 -3.33 3.95
C TRP A 177 10.15 -2.26 4.65
N ASP A 178 10.27 -1.01 4.21
CA ASP A 178 9.36 0.07 4.57
C ASP A 178 8.52 0.36 3.33
N GLY A 179 7.25 -0.01 3.35
CA GLY A 179 6.46 -0.11 2.14
C GLY A 179 5.03 0.35 2.28
N LYS A 180 4.34 0.32 1.15
CA LYS A 180 2.94 0.68 1.02
C LYS A 180 2.28 -0.03 -0.14
N VAL A 181 0.97 -0.21 -0.02
CA VAL A 181 0.12 -0.76 -1.08
C VAL A 181 -1.14 0.07 -1.18
N GLU A 182 -1.27 0.86 -2.24
CA GLU A 182 -2.36 1.85 -2.39
C GLU A 182 -3.00 1.77 -3.78
N PRO A 183 -4.25 2.23 -3.99
CA PRO A 183 -4.87 2.25 -5.31
C PRO A 183 -4.18 3.28 -6.21
N SER A 184 -4.05 2.96 -7.50
CA SER A 184 -3.53 3.89 -8.51
C SER A 184 -4.62 4.86 -8.99
N GLY A 185 -5.05 5.77 -8.12
CA GLY A 185 -6.02 6.80 -8.48
C GLY A 185 -6.62 7.54 -7.28
N ASP A 186 -7.32 8.64 -7.56
CA ASP A 186 -8.16 9.28 -6.56
C ASP A 186 -9.26 8.30 -6.15
N VAL A 187 -9.27 7.91 -4.87
CA VAL A 187 -10.32 7.02 -4.30
C VAL A 187 -11.69 7.69 -4.28
N VAL A 188 -11.72 9.01 -4.48
CA VAL A 188 -12.95 9.77 -4.70
C VAL A 188 -13.04 10.18 -6.16
N ALA A 189 -14.20 9.96 -6.77
CA ALA A 189 -14.46 10.44 -8.11
C ALA A 189 -14.22 11.96 -8.18
N ASN A 190 -13.34 12.39 -9.09
CA ASN A 190 -13.31 13.77 -9.51
C ASN A 190 -14.66 14.07 -10.18
N GLU A 191 -15.51 14.84 -9.52
CA GLU A 191 -16.66 15.42 -10.20
C GLU A 191 -16.16 16.53 -11.13
N ASP A 192 -16.31 16.34 -12.45
CA ASP A 192 -16.10 17.38 -13.47
C ASP A 192 -17.07 18.58 -13.33
N ARG A 193 -17.88 18.60 -12.27
CA ARG A 193 -18.87 19.62 -11.99
C ARG A 193 -18.43 20.43 -10.80
N SER A 194 -18.49 21.75 -10.97
CA SER A 194 -18.33 22.65 -9.84
C SER A 194 -19.41 22.37 -8.78
N TRP A 195 -19.10 22.61 -7.52
CA TRP A 195 -20.04 22.41 -6.39
C TRP A 195 -21.37 23.16 -6.55
N SER A 196 -21.38 24.21 -7.38
CA SER A 196 -22.58 24.95 -7.75
C SER A 196 -23.57 24.13 -8.59
N GLN A 197 -23.06 23.24 -9.46
CA GLN A 197 -23.86 22.43 -10.38
C GLN A 197 -24.46 21.21 -9.68
N VAL A 198 -23.74 20.61 -8.72
CA VAL A 198 -24.26 19.52 -7.88
C VAL A 198 -25.45 20.00 -7.06
N LYS A 199 -25.32 21.16 -6.40
CA LYS A 199 -26.42 21.76 -5.61
C LYS A 199 -27.66 22.10 -6.43
N ALA A 200 -27.52 22.33 -7.73
CA ALA A 200 -28.65 22.63 -8.61
C ALA A 200 -29.51 21.41 -8.94
N LEU A 201 -28.98 20.19 -8.77
CA LEU A 201 -29.70 18.93 -9.04
C LEU A 201 -30.59 18.47 -7.86
N PHE A 202 -30.40 19.05 -6.67
CA PHE A 202 -31.14 18.74 -5.45
C PHE A 202 -32.11 19.86 -5.03
N ARG A 203 -32.49 20.72 -5.97
CA ARG A 203 -33.54 21.76 -5.80
C ARG A 203 -34.72 21.43 -6.70
#